data_AF-A0A815G607-F1
#
_entry.id   AF-A0A815G607-F1
#
_cell.length_a   1.000
_cell.length_b   1.000
_cell.length_c   1.000
_cell.angle_alpha   90.00
_cell.angle_beta   90.00
_cell.angle_gamma   90.00
#
_symmetry.space_group_name_H-M   'P 1'
#
loop_
_entity.id
_entity.type
_entity.pdbx_description
1 polymer ?
#
loop_
_entity_poly.entity_id
_entity_poly.type
_entity_poly.pdbx_seq_one_letter_code
_entity_poly.pdbx_strand_id
1 'polypeptide(L)'
;MKCHVYLIIFKVCISFLLPLSTIITKDIVYRPFELCLVPMKYTFHIFYLLTIGFIIPILIITIIYGIIYYHIVHATANFRQSLHGTKRDVKLARNILILLGIFLFGGFPTVLYIIVSNTVETAPNVLFLIAITTPSIAIAIEKIMTVVLNRDIRQVFKLRWLKWFSCCKTPTNRVQPITYTNNRVINPTNIQKSQQNKTKTLNTRT
;
A
#
# COMPACT_ATOMS: atom_id res chain seq x y z
N MET A 1 -6.47 6.75 -14.17
CA MET A 1 -7.50 5.72 -13.92
C MET A 1 -7.21 4.39 -14.60
N LYS A 2 -6.93 4.34 -15.92
CA LYS A 2 -6.68 3.09 -16.66
C LYS A 2 -5.59 2.19 -16.03
N CYS A 3 -4.45 2.76 -15.63
CA CYS A 3 -3.36 2.02 -14.98
C CYS A 3 -3.79 1.28 -13.70
N HIS A 4 -4.56 1.93 -12.81
CA HIS A 4 -5.04 1.28 -11.59
C HIS A 4 -5.99 0.11 -11.87
N VAL A 5 -6.83 0.21 -12.91
CA VAL A 5 -7.72 -0.87 -13.31
C VAL A 5 -6.92 -2.08 -13.81
N TYR A 6 -5.89 -1.86 -14.63
CA TYR A 6 -5.01 -2.95 -15.09
C TYR A 6 -4.28 -3.64 -13.93
N LEU A 7 -3.79 -2.88 -12.95
CA LEU A 7 -3.14 -3.45 -11.76
C LEU A 7 -4.10 -4.29 -10.91
N ILE A 8 -5.36 -3.87 -10.80
CA ILE A 8 -6.40 -4.63 -10.09
C ILE A 8 -6.72 -5.92 -10.83
N ILE A 9 -6.96 -5.86 -12.15
CA ILE A 9 -7.22 -7.03 -12.98
C ILE A 9 -6.06 -8.01 -12.89
N PHE A 10 -4.82 -7.52 -13.02
CA PHE A 10 -3.62 -8.34 -12.92
C PHE A 10 -3.51 -9.04 -11.55
N LYS A 11 -3.76 -8.30 -10.46
CA LYS A 11 -3.78 -8.88 -9.11
C LYS A 11 -4.83 -9.97 -8.96
N VAL A 12 -6.04 -9.74 -9.49
CA VAL A 12 -7.12 -10.72 -9.47
C VAL A 12 -6.72 -11.97 -10.27
N CYS A 13 -6.17 -11.83 -11.48
CA CYS A 13 -5.69 -12.96 -12.27
C CYS A 13 -4.62 -13.79 -11.54
N ILE A 14 -3.62 -13.14 -10.92
CA ILE A 14 -2.60 -13.84 -10.11
C ILE A 14 -3.24 -14.59 -8.95
N SER A 15 -4.24 -14.00 -8.30
CA SER A 15 -4.92 -14.59 -7.15
C SER A 15 -5.69 -15.87 -7.53
N PHE A 16 -6.12 -16.00 -8.78
CA PHE A 16 -6.70 -17.23 -9.32
C PHE A 16 -5.65 -18.23 -9.81
N LEU A 17 -4.58 -17.76 -10.45
CA LEU A 17 -3.50 -18.61 -10.98
C LEU A 17 -2.75 -19.38 -9.88
N LEU A 18 -2.49 -18.73 -8.74
CA LEU A 18 -1.79 -19.33 -7.59
C LEU A 18 -2.46 -20.63 -7.09
N PRO A 19 -3.75 -20.61 -6.65
CA PRO A 19 -4.42 -21.82 -6.18
C PRO A 19 -4.76 -22.80 -7.31
N LEU A 20 -4.90 -22.32 -8.55
CA LEU A 20 -5.22 -23.19 -9.69
C LEU A 20 -4.14 -24.26 -9.92
N SER A 21 -2.87 -23.89 -9.77
CA SER A 21 -1.76 -24.84 -9.82
C SER A 21 -1.82 -25.91 -8.73
N THR A 22 -2.43 -25.60 -7.58
CA THR A 22 -2.61 -26.54 -6.47
C THR A 22 -3.83 -27.45 -6.67
N ILE A 23 -4.88 -26.95 -7.34
CA ILE A 23 -6.12 -27.70 -7.62
C ILE A 23 -5.93 -28.69 -8.78
N ILE A 24 -5.17 -28.31 -9.81
CA ILE A 24 -4.97 -29.14 -11.00
C ILE A 24 -4.07 -30.34 -10.70
N THR A 25 -3.09 -30.19 -9.82
CA THR A 25 -2.18 -31.28 -9.49
C THR A 25 -2.87 -32.27 -8.53
N LYS A 26 -2.80 -33.57 -8.85
CA LYS A 26 -3.42 -34.66 -8.07
C LYS A 26 -2.72 -34.94 -6.73
N ASP A 27 -2.04 -33.94 -6.18
CA ASP A 27 -1.18 -34.08 -5.01
C ASP A 27 -1.99 -34.09 -3.71
N ILE A 28 -3.22 -33.58 -3.71
CA ILE A 28 -4.06 -33.52 -2.50
C ILE A 28 -4.65 -34.91 -2.22
N VAL A 29 -3.96 -35.71 -1.42
CA VAL A 29 -4.51 -36.96 -0.89
C VAL A 29 -5.37 -36.62 0.32
N TYR A 30 -6.70 -36.73 0.17
CA TYR A 30 -7.63 -36.59 1.29
C TYR A 30 -7.47 -37.79 2.23
N ARG A 31 -6.93 -37.56 3.44
CA ARG A 31 -6.93 -38.55 4.51
C ARG A 31 -7.95 -38.13 5.58
N PRO A 32 -9.00 -38.93 5.84
CA PRO A 32 -9.95 -38.61 6.89
C PRO A 32 -9.23 -38.58 8.24
N PHE A 33 -9.52 -37.56 9.06
CA PHE A 33 -8.90 -37.27 10.37
C PHE A 33 -7.44 -36.78 10.35
N GLU A 34 -6.84 -36.57 9.19
CA GLU A 34 -5.55 -35.88 9.04
C GLU A 34 -5.75 -34.49 8.38
N LEU A 35 -4.82 -33.56 8.60
CA LEU A 35 -4.90 -32.25 7.95
C LEU A 35 -4.81 -32.44 6.42
N CYS A 36 -5.81 -31.94 5.68
CA CYS A 36 -5.78 -31.86 4.22
C CYS A 36 -4.63 -30.96 3.78
N LEU A 37 -3.49 -31.56 3.45
CA LEU A 37 -2.27 -30.85 3.13
C LEU A 37 -1.77 -31.26 1.76
N VAL A 38 -1.29 -30.27 1.02
CA VAL A 38 -0.54 -30.52 -0.21
C VAL A 38 0.78 -31.14 0.24
N PRO A 39 1.10 -32.39 -0.18
CA PRO A 39 2.35 -33.02 0.19
C PRO A 39 3.49 -32.18 -0.37
N MET A 40 4.32 -31.65 0.53
CA MET A 40 5.51 -30.86 0.21
C MET A 40 6.63 -31.69 -0.48
N LYS A 41 6.31 -32.92 -0.94
CA LYS A 41 7.24 -33.82 -1.61
C LYS A 41 7.70 -33.32 -2.98
N TYR A 42 6.95 -32.43 -3.61
CA TYR A 42 7.30 -31.86 -4.92
C TYR A 42 7.96 -30.49 -4.76
N THR A 43 9.29 -30.49 -4.71
CA THR A 43 10.14 -29.30 -4.56
C THR A 43 9.86 -28.23 -5.62
N PHE A 44 9.45 -28.63 -6.84
CA PHE A 44 9.14 -27.70 -7.94
C PHE A 44 7.91 -26.81 -7.67
N HIS A 45 6.85 -27.37 -7.08
CA HIS A 45 5.63 -26.61 -6.79
C HIS A 45 5.88 -25.57 -5.70
N ILE A 46 6.62 -25.97 -4.67
CA ILE A 46 7.05 -25.07 -3.58
C ILE A 46 7.94 -23.95 -4.13
N PHE A 47 8.89 -24.26 -5.01
CA PHE A 47 9.76 -23.26 -5.63
C PHE A 47 8.98 -22.27 -6.50
N TYR A 48 8.00 -22.75 -7.26
CA TYR A 48 7.10 -21.92 -8.05
C TYR A 48 6.30 -20.95 -7.17
N LEU A 49 5.67 -21.45 -6.10
CA LEU A 49 4.91 -20.64 -5.14
C LEU A 49 5.80 -19.62 -4.42
N LEU A 50 7.00 -20.00 -4.01
CA LEU A 50 7.96 -19.09 -3.37
C LEU A 50 8.39 -17.98 -4.33
N THR A 51 8.68 -18.34 -5.58
CA THR A 51 9.17 -17.37 -6.59
C THR A 51 8.10 -16.35 -6.93
N ILE A 52 6.88 -16.80 -7.24
CA ILE A 52 5.78 -15.91 -7.66
C ILE A 52 5.13 -15.21 -6.47
N GLY A 53 4.96 -15.91 -5.35
CA GLY A 53 4.28 -15.39 -4.17
C GLY A 53 5.15 -14.50 -3.29
N PHE A 54 6.48 -14.66 -3.31
CA PHE A 54 7.40 -13.97 -2.40
C PHE A 54 8.50 -13.20 -3.13
N ILE A 55 9.33 -13.87 -3.94
CA ILE A 55 10.54 -13.27 -4.54
C ILE A 55 10.19 -12.15 -5.54
N ILE A 56 9.33 -12.42 -6.51
CA ILE A 56 8.95 -11.44 -7.55
C ILE A 56 8.33 -10.16 -6.93
N PRO A 57 7.35 -10.25 -6.02
CA PRO A 57 6.81 -9.07 -5.34
C PRO A 57 7.87 -8.25 -4.62
N ILE A 58 8.79 -8.89 -3.91
CA ILE A 58 9.88 -8.21 -3.18
C ILE A 58 10.80 -7.47 -4.16
N LEU A 59 11.20 -8.12 -5.25
CA LEU A 59 12.05 -7.51 -6.27
C LEU A 59 11.38 -6.30 -6.90
N ILE A 60 10.10 -6.41 -7.28
CA ILE A 60 9.34 -5.29 -7.85
C ILE A 60 9.30 -4.10 -6.89
N ILE A 61 8.97 -4.33 -5.61
CA ILE A 61 8.90 -3.26 -4.61
C ILE A 61 10.27 -2.62 -4.39
N THR A 62 11.33 -3.43 -4.36
CA THR A 62 12.71 -2.97 -4.17
C THR A 62 13.17 -2.10 -5.34
N ILE A 63 12.87 -2.51 -6.59
CA ILE A 63 13.19 -1.73 -7.80
C ILE A 63 12.44 -0.40 -7.80
N ILE A 64 11.12 -0.43 -7.54
CA ILE A 64 10.32 0.80 -7.47
C ILE A 64 10.86 1.75 -6.39
N TYR A 65 11.24 1.20 -5.22
CA TYR A 65 11.85 1.98 -4.15
C TYR A 65 13.19 2.60 -4.58
N GLY A 66 14.05 1.82 -5.23
CA GLY A 66 15.33 2.30 -5.77
C GLY A 66 15.14 3.46 -6.74
N ILE A 67 14.16 3.37 -7.65
CA ILE A 67 13.81 4.43 -8.59
C ILE A 67 13.34 5.69 -7.85
N ILE A 68 12.42 5.55 -6.88
CA ILE A 68 11.91 6.68 -6.09
C ILE A 68 13.05 7.35 -5.32
N TYR A 69 13.90 6.56 -4.66
CA TYR A 69 15.04 7.06 -3.90
C TYR A 69 16.03 7.81 -4.80
N TYR A 70 16.39 7.22 -5.94
CA TYR A 70 17.26 7.84 -6.93
C TYR A 70 16.70 9.18 -7.39
N HIS A 71 15.41 9.25 -7.75
CA HIS A 71 14.77 10.50 -8.14
C HIS A 71 14.78 11.56 -7.04
N ILE A 72 14.59 11.18 -5.77
CA ILE A 72 14.62 12.13 -4.64
C ILE A 72 16.04 12.68 -4.46
N VAL A 73 17.06 11.84 -4.48
CA VAL A 73 18.47 12.25 -4.31
C VAL A 73 18.92 13.14 -5.47
N HIS A 74 18.62 12.75 -6.72
CA HIS A 74 19.03 13.52 -7.89
C HIS A 74 18.22 14.80 -8.12
N ALA A 75 16.92 14.83 -7.78
CA ALA A 75 16.10 16.04 -7.88
C ALA A 75 16.52 17.13 -6.90
N THR A 76 17.17 16.75 -5.80
CA THR A 76 17.72 17.70 -4.81
C THR A 76 18.84 18.56 -5.41
N ALA A 77 19.53 18.09 -6.46
CA ALA A 77 20.58 18.84 -7.14
C ALA A 77 20.05 19.94 -8.09
N ASN A 78 18.82 19.83 -8.62
CA ASN A 78 18.34 20.70 -9.70
C ASN A 78 17.04 21.48 -9.43
N PHE A 79 16.25 21.24 -8.38
CA PHE A 79 14.92 21.89 -8.27
C PHE A 79 14.49 22.28 -6.84
N ARG A 80 14.66 23.57 -6.51
CA ARG A 80 14.13 24.24 -5.29
C ARG A 80 12.59 24.36 -5.26
N GLN A 81 11.90 24.01 -6.34
CA GLN A 81 10.45 24.27 -6.53
C GLN A 81 9.51 23.10 -6.15
N SER A 82 10.02 21.91 -5.79
CA SER A 82 9.20 20.72 -5.48
C SER A 82 9.19 20.31 -3.99
N LEU A 83 9.69 21.17 -3.09
CA LEU A 83 9.87 20.86 -1.65
C LEU A 83 8.63 20.30 -0.93
N HIS A 84 7.42 20.63 -1.41
CA HIS A 84 6.17 20.12 -0.84
C HIS A 84 5.80 18.71 -1.35
N GLY A 85 6.12 18.38 -2.60
CA GLY A 85 5.92 17.04 -3.18
C GLY A 85 6.91 16.03 -2.60
N THR A 86 8.20 16.39 -2.54
CA THR A 86 9.27 15.51 -2.06
C THR A 86 9.03 15.02 -0.64
N LYS A 87 8.55 15.88 0.29
CA LYS A 87 8.25 15.47 1.68
C LYS A 87 7.10 14.45 1.75
N ARG A 88 6.10 14.59 0.89
CA ARG A 88 4.97 13.65 0.82
C ARG A 88 5.44 12.31 0.24
N ASP A 89 6.27 12.35 -0.79
CA ASP A 89 6.75 11.17 -1.50
C ASP A 89 7.74 10.36 -0.63
N VAL A 90 8.62 11.02 0.12
CA VAL A 90 9.48 10.38 1.14
C VAL A 90 8.65 9.71 2.23
N LYS A 91 7.57 10.36 2.70
CA LYS A 91 6.69 9.78 3.71
C LYS A 91 5.94 8.56 3.17
N LEU A 92 5.49 8.61 1.92
CA LEU A 92 4.86 7.49 1.23
C LEU A 92 5.85 6.33 1.07
N ALA A 93 7.08 6.61 0.65
CA ALA A 93 8.14 5.62 0.51
C ALA A 93 8.46 4.93 1.84
N ARG A 94 8.59 5.69 2.94
CA ARG A 94 8.77 5.13 4.29
C ARG A 94 7.62 4.22 4.69
N ASN A 95 6.39 4.60 4.37
CA ASN A 95 5.22 3.78 4.67
C ASN A 95 5.24 2.46 3.89
N ILE A 96 5.61 2.49 2.60
CA ILE A 96 5.78 1.29 1.77
C ILE A 96 6.87 0.39 2.34
N LEU A 97 7.98 0.95 2.81
CA LEU A 97 9.09 0.19 3.40
C LEU A 97 8.69 -0.51 4.70
N ILE A 98 7.89 0.14 5.55
CA ILE A 98 7.35 -0.49 6.77
C ILE A 98 6.44 -1.68 6.40
N LEU A 99 5.56 -1.50 5.41
CA LEU A 99 4.69 -2.58 4.94
C LEU A 99 5.47 -3.73 4.32
N LEU A 100 6.54 -3.43 3.56
CA LEU A 100 7.45 -4.44 3.02
C LEU A 100 8.17 -5.20 4.15
N GLY A 101 8.62 -4.51 5.20
CA GLY A 101 9.22 -5.15 6.36
C GLY A 101 8.27 -6.16 7.01
N ILE A 102 7.01 -5.77 7.24
CA ILE A 102 5.99 -6.68 7.78
C ILE A 102 5.78 -7.89 6.88
N PHE A 103 5.73 -7.69 5.57
CA PHE A 103 5.62 -8.78 4.59
C PHE A 103 6.80 -9.75 4.65
N LEU A 104 8.03 -9.23 4.72
CA LEU A 104 9.25 -10.04 4.83
C LEU A 104 9.29 -10.85 6.12
N PHE A 105 9.03 -10.21 7.27
CA PHE A 105 8.97 -10.89 8.55
C PHE A 105 7.83 -11.92 8.62
N GLY A 106 6.71 -11.64 7.97
CA GLY A 106 5.56 -12.56 7.89
C GLY A 106 5.84 -13.81 7.08
N GLY A 107 6.57 -13.69 5.97
CA GLY A 107 6.93 -14.81 5.11
C GLY A 107 8.17 -15.59 5.57
N PHE A 108 9.01 -14.99 6.42
CA PHE A 108 10.28 -15.60 6.84
C PHE A 108 10.12 -16.99 7.48
N PRO A 109 9.18 -17.23 8.42
CA PRO A 109 9.01 -18.58 9.00
C PRO A 109 8.59 -19.62 7.96
N THR A 110 7.82 -19.24 6.95
CA THR A 110 7.42 -20.13 5.84
C THR A 110 8.64 -20.53 5.00
N VAL A 111 9.50 -19.57 4.65
CA VAL A 111 10.74 -19.85 3.92
C VAL A 111 11.67 -20.74 4.75
N LEU A 112 11.82 -20.44 6.04
CA LEU A 112 12.65 -21.22 6.95
C LEU A 112 12.14 -22.67 7.06
N TYR A 113 10.83 -22.86 7.20
CA TYR A 113 10.23 -24.18 7.23
C TYR A 113 10.50 -24.97 5.96
N ILE A 114 10.38 -24.34 4.78
CA ILE A 114 10.68 -24.98 3.49
C ILE A 114 12.14 -25.43 3.44
N ILE A 115 13.09 -24.59 3.86
CA ILE A 115 14.53 -24.94 3.85
C ILE A 115 14.80 -26.11 4.81
N VAL A 116 14.25 -26.04 6.02
CA VAL A 116 14.40 -27.09 7.03
C VAL A 116 13.76 -28.40 6.57
N SER A 117 12.57 -28.36 5.96
CA SER A 117 11.89 -29.57 5.48
C SER A 117 12.61 -30.26 4.31
N ASN A 118 13.44 -29.52 3.55
CA ASN A 118 14.26 -30.10 2.48
C ASN A 118 15.62 -30.62 2.99
N THR A 119 16.12 -30.14 4.14
CA THR A 119 17.43 -30.52 4.69
C THR A 119 17.34 -31.52 5.84
N VAL A 120 16.26 -31.49 6.61
CA VAL A 120 16.04 -32.32 7.80
C VAL A 120 14.77 -33.16 7.57
N GLU A 121 14.94 -34.48 7.55
CA GLU A 121 13.85 -35.44 7.28
C GLU A 121 12.73 -35.40 8.34
N THR A 122 13.03 -34.90 9.56
CA THR A 122 12.09 -34.75 10.67
C THR A 122 11.91 -33.28 11.06
N ALA A 123 11.16 -32.52 10.27
CA ALA A 123 10.74 -31.19 10.66
C ALA A 123 9.70 -31.27 11.81
N PRO A 124 9.88 -30.54 12.93
CA PRO A 124 8.93 -30.56 14.03
C PRO A 124 7.59 -29.91 13.65
N ASN A 125 6.48 -30.53 14.04
CA ASN A 125 5.10 -30.06 13.77
C ASN A 125 4.84 -28.61 14.21
N VAL A 126 5.56 -28.14 15.24
CA VAL A 126 5.44 -26.77 15.75
C VAL A 126 5.94 -25.75 14.72
N LEU A 127 7.04 -26.04 14.01
CA LEU A 127 7.55 -25.14 12.96
C LEU A 127 6.56 -25.05 11.79
N PHE A 128 5.91 -26.16 11.46
CA PHE A 128 4.87 -26.18 10.44
C PHE A 128 3.67 -25.29 10.81
N LEU A 129 3.16 -25.42 12.04
CA LEU A 129 2.07 -24.58 12.56
C LEU A 129 2.41 -23.08 12.55
N ILE A 130 3.64 -22.74 12.93
CA ILE A 130 4.13 -21.36 12.88
C ILE A 130 4.21 -20.87 11.42
N ALA A 131 4.72 -21.70 10.52
CA ALA A 131 4.88 -21.36 9.11
C ALA A 131 3.56 -21.06 8.39
N ILE A 132 2.47 -21.73 8.76
CA ILE A 132 1.13 -21.50 8.17
C ILE A 132 0.37 -20.35 8.83
N THR A 133 0.60 -20.09 10.13
CA THR A 133 -0.13 -19.06 10.88
C THR A 133 0.49 -17.67 10.75
N THR A 134 1.83 -17.59 10.67
CA THR A 134 2.55 -16.31 10.60
C THR A 134 2.10 -15.44 9.42
N PRO A 135 1.93 -15.94 8.18
CA PRO A 135 1.47 -15.11 7.06
C PRO A 135 0.09 -14.49 7.31
N SER A 136 -0.83 -15.24 7.91
CA SER A 136 -2.18 -14.76 8.24
C SER A 136 -2.13 -13.62 9.26
N ILE A 137 -1.31 -13.76 10.31
CA ILE A 137 -1.11 -12.73 11.32
C ILE A 137 -0.43 -11.50 10.71
N ALA A 138 0.58 -11.71 9.85
CA ALA A 138 1.30 -10.63 9.17
C ALA A 138 0.36 -9.81 8.28
N ILE A 139 -0.55 -10.46 7.54
CA ILE A 139 -1.57 -9.76 6.74
C ILE A 139 -2.48 -8.91 7.64
N ALA A 140 -2.91 -9.43 8.78
CA ALA A 140 -3.72 -8.67 9.73
C ALA A 140 -2.97 -7.43 10.24
N ILE A 141 -1.70 -7.59 10.64
CA ILE A 141 -0.83 -6.50 11.06
C ILE A 141 -0.62 -5.49 9.93
N GLU A 142 -0.39 -5.95 8.70
CA GLU A 142 -0.23 -5.09 7.51
C GLU A 142 -1.46 -4.21 7.30
N LYS A 143 -2.68 -4.75 7.43
CA LYS A 143 -3.91 -3.96 7.29
C LYS A 143 -4.07 -2.93 8.40
N ILE A 144 -3.79 -3.31 9.65
CA ILE A 144 -3.80 -2.37 10.79
C ILE A 144 -2.79 -1.25 10.54
N MET A 145 -1.55 -1.59 10.17
CA MET A 145 -0.49 -0.63 9.90
C MET A 145 -0.83 0.27 8.71
N THR A 146 -1.46 -0.26 7.66
CA THR A 146 -1.93 0.56 6.52
C THR A 146 -2.91 1.64 6.96
N VAL A 147 -3.86 1.31 7.86
CA VAL A 147 -4.81 2.28 8.41
C VAL A 147 -4.09 3.31 9.29
N VAL A 148 -3.10 2.90 10.10
CA VAL A 148 -2.36 3.79 11.00
C VAL A 148 -1.42 4.73 10.25
N LEU A 149 -0.72 4.22 9.23
CA LEU A 149 0.30 4.96 8.46
C LEU A 149 -0.32 5.96 7.50
N ASN A 150 -1.51 5.67 6.97
CA ASN A 150 -2.17 6.51 5.98
C ASN A 150 -3.13 7.52 6.65
N ARG A 151 -2.80 8.82 6.53
CA ARG A 151 -3.55 9.89 7.19
C ARG A 151 -5.00 9.97 6.70
N ASP A 152 -5.20 9.82 5.40
CA ASP A 152 -6.52 10.00 4.78
C ASP A 152 -7.44 8.84 5.16
N ILE A 153 -6.90 7.62 5.14
CA ILE A 153 -7.62 6.41 5.57
C ILE A 153 -7.97 6.52 7.06
N ARG A 154 -7.04 6.95 7.91
CA ARG A 154 -7.29 7.14 9.35
C ARG A 154 -8.41 8.14 9.63
N GLN A 155 -8.51 9.22 8.86
CA GLN A 155 -9.60 10.19 9.02
C GLN A 155 -10.95 9.59 8.66
N VAL A 156 -11.04 8.89 7.52
CA VAL A 156 -12.27 8.18 7.11
C VAL A 156 -12.64 7.09 8.12
N PHE A 157 -11.66 6.34 8.61
CA PHE A 157 -11.86 5.31 9.61
C PHE A 157 -12.38 5.91 10.92
N LYS A 158 -11.78 7.00 11.42
CA LYS A 158 -12.25 7.70 12.62
C LYS A 158 -13.69 8.18 12.47
N LEU A 159 -14.04 8.77 11.32
CA LEU A 159 -15.41 9.24 11.04
C LEU A 159 -16.42 8.10 11.01
N ARG A 160 -16.09 6.99 10.32
CA ARG A 160 -16.97 5.81 10.25
C ARG A 160 -17.06 5.08 11.57
N TRP A 161 -15.96 4.91 12.28
CA TRP A 161 -15.90 4.29 13.61
C TRP A 161 -16.75 5.08 14.61
N LEU A 162 -16.58 6.40 14.66
CA LEU A 162 -17.42 7.26 15.48
C LEU A 162 -18.90 7.15 15.10
N LYS A 163 -19.25 7.07 13.82
CA LYS A 163 -20.64 6.87 13.38
C LYS A 163 -21.20 5.51 13.81
N TRP A 164 -20.39 4.45 13.75
CA TRP A 164 -20.79 3.09 14.12
C TRP A 164 -21.00 2.97 15.64
N PHE A 165 -20.07 3.52 16.44
CA PHE A 165 -20.21 3.57 17.90
C PHE A 165 -21.26 4.59 18.38
N SER A 166 -21.46 5.68 17.65
CA SER A 166 -22.48 6.69 17.98
C SER A 166 -23.87 6.33 17.44
N CYS A 167 -24.05 5.18 16.79
CA CYS A 167 -25.36 4.73 16.32
C CYS A 167 -26.33 4.41 17.47
N CYS A 168 -25.86 4.39 18.73
CA CYS A 168 -26.68 4.36 19.94
C CYS A 168 -26.91 5.73 20.61
N LYS A 169 -26.40 6.84 20.04
CA LYS A 169 -26.82 8.19 20.44
C LYS A 169 -27.78 8.72 19.38
N THR A 170 -29.05 8.78 19.75
CA THR A 170 -30.11 9.48 19.02
C THR A 170 -29.62 10.86 18.55
N PRO A 171 -30.01 11.29 17.33
CA PRO A 171 -29.56 12.56 16.79
C PRO A 171 -30.23 13.72 17.55
N THR A 172 -29.57 14.21 18.59
CA THR A 172 -29.89 15.54 19.15
C THR A 172 -29.29 16.60 18.23
N ASN A 173 -30.14 17.08 17.31
CA ASN A 173 -30.09 18.37 16.60
C ASN A 173 -28.80 18.85 15.91
N ARG A 174 -28.91 18.97 14.58
CA ARG A 174 -28.32 19.98 13.67
C ARG A 174 -26.81 20.23 13.76
N VAL A 175 -26.06 19.56 12.88
CA VAL A 175 -24.90 20.21 12.24
C VAL A 175 -25.37 20.72 10.88
N GLN A 176 -25.42 22.05 10.73
CA GLN A 176 -25.76 22.71 9.48
C GLN A 176 -24.77 22.31 8.37
N PRO A 177 -25.22 22.19 7.11
CA PRO A 177 -24.33 21.98 5.98
C PRO A 177 -23.38 23.18 5.84
N ILE A 178 -22.10 22.88 5.60
CA ILE A 178 -21.08 23.87 5.27
C ILE A 178 -21.48 24.51 3.95
N THR A 179 -22.03 25.73 4.02
CA THR A 179 -22.25 26.59 2.86
C THR A 179 -20.89 26.97 2.30
N TYR A 180 -20.52 26.43 1.14
CA TYR A 180 -19.42 26.97 0.36
C TYR A 180 -19.84 28.34 -0.18
N THR A 181 -19.50 29.42 0.52
CA THR A 181 -19.52 30.76 -0.05
C THR A 181 -18.50 30.82 -1.17
N ASN A 182 -18.98 30.62 -2.39
CA ASN A 182 -18.25 30.84 -3.62
C ASN A 182 -18.15 32.35 -3.89
N ASN A 183 -17.33 33.05 -3.11
CA ASN A 183 -16.97 34.44 -3.37
C ASN A 183 -15.71 34.48 -4.24
N ARG A 184 -15.89 34.26 -5.54
CA ARG A 184 -14.98 34.72 -6.59
C ARG A 184 -15.76 35.07 -7.86
N VAL A 185 -16.57 36.12 -7.77
CA VAL A 185 -16.80 36.97 -8.94
C VAL A 185 -15.61 37.91 -9.02
N ILE A 186 -14.63 37.55 -9.83
CA ILE A 186 -13.55 38.45 -10.24
C ILE A 186 -14.21 39.49 -11.13
N ASN A 187 -14.44 40.69 -10.59
CA ASN A 187 -14.89 41.84 -11.36
C ASN A 187 -13.65 42.41 -12.11
N PRO A 188 -13.59 42.39 -13.46
CA PRO A 188 -12.39 42.78 -14.20
C PRO A 188 -12.12 44.30 -14.26
N THR A 189 -12.90 45.14 -13.58
CA THR A 189 -12.88 46.59 -13.78
C THR A 189 -11.79 47.37 -13.02
N ASN A 190 -11.03 46.74 -12.12
CA ASN A 190 -10.04 47.44 -11.29
C ASN A 190 -8.57 47.29 -11.72
N ILE A 191 -8.28 46.56 -12.80
CA ILE A 191 -6.88 46.41 -13.28
C ILE A 191 -6.43 47.60 -14.14
N GLN A 192 -7.34 48.37 -14.74
CA GLN A 192 -6.95 49.51 -15.59
C GLN A 192 -6.52 50.77 -14.84
N LYS A 193 -6.89 50.98 -13.56
CA LYS A 193 -6.48 52.17 -12.81
C LYS A 193 -5.07 52.10 -12.23
N SER A 194 -4.46 50.90 -12.12
CA SER A 194 -3.09 50.77 -11.62
C SER A 194 -2.01 51.00 -12.68
N GLN A 195 -2.35 50.97 -13.98
CA GLN A 195 -1.37 51.25 -15.05
C GLN A 195 -1.35 52.71 -15.52
N GLN A 196 -2.42 53.50 -15.30
CA GLN A 196 -2.40 54.93 -15.65
C GLN A 196 -1.62 55.81 -14.66
N ASN A 197 -1.42 55.39 -13.40
CA ASN A 197 -0.64 56.18 -12.44
C ASN A 197 0.87 55.98 -12.54
N LYS A 198 1.36 54.96 -13.27
CA LYS A 198 2.80 54.76 -13.49
C LYS A 198 3.37 55.56 -14.67
N THR A 199 2.52 56.00 -15.59
CA THR A 199 2.96 56.76 -16.77
C THR A 199 3.00 58.28 -16.54
N LYS A 200 2.38 58.80 -15.47
CA LYS A 200 2.43 60.24 -15.15
C LYS A 200 3.66 60.68 -14.35
N THR A 201 4.41 59.76 -13.75
CA THR A 201 5.61 60.09 -12.95
C THR A 201 6.92 60.11 -13.76
N LEU A 202 6.90 59.83 -15.06
CA LEU A 202 8.11 59.81 -15.91
C LEU A 202 8.28 61.04 -16.82
N ASN A 203 7.36 62.03 -16.79
CA ASN A 203 7.42 63.24 -17.64
C ASN A 203 7.64 64.54 -16.83
N THR A 204 8.26 64.47 -15.66
CA THR A 204 8.53 65.68 -14.84
C THR A 204 9.97 65.69 -14.30
N ARG A 205 10.92 65.22 -15.11
CA ARG A 205 12.36 65.43 -14.90
C ARG A 205 13.07 65.51 -16.25
N THR A 206 12.95 66.66 -16.90
CA THR A 206 13.90 67.25 -17.86
C THR A 206 13.61 68.72 -17.95
#